data_AF-A0A821F8X1-F1
#
_entry.id   AF-A0A821F8X1-F1
#
_cell.length_a   1.000
_cell.length_b   1.000
_cell.length_c   1.000
_cell.angle_alpha   90.00
_cell.angle_beta   90.00
_cell.angle_gamma   90.00
#
_symmetry.space_group_name_H-M   'P 1'
#
loop_
_entity.id
_entity.type
_entity.pdbx_description
1 polymer ?
#
loop_
_entity_poly.entity_id
_entity_poly.type
_entity_poly.pdbx_seq_one_letter_code
_entity_poly.pdbx_strand_id
1 'polypeptide(L)'
;RNRLNKQSLANQWSTNDIQNYINGQANVYPYDAVRILETLLKKSLQDRIEVVNNTCYFFNETPKKLAGGFEERFGFIQALNLASDRLTLNVQTKLTTFYPDIPLLDFIHIQIGGKRIPNENECKKLNRILKNCLLITRQSNWKQAYEIDQFDKRRPTEIKIESGETLVEYYKNAKNITLNQINYPCIQVYIPNEYNKPCHLPLEVCRIKSWQVYDKPLSKAQETQQPRKNIPKPHERYFAIMDMLKKCDYNSSSNRLCREVGFHIEDTQMLKLNAEILTQPQIQTGQNCKANVRIGRIPLDGHLFTPRPISALAIAYFGNDAAREANLLKEFLTTLLNVMKNYHVDVKYEKHNVSPTNDQITGYFSKMSERKCQFIICIMDGKSEDDLKQLKAYIKDCGTIKYGVMTQCVLLSKIAANRSLTGYCENLIRKINYKNSGINTKVNLNEALKYKKSQTDSYMFFGADVIHPTNVTRQHPSIAGKLFVG
;
A
#
# COMPACT_ATOMS: atom_id res chain seq x y z
N ARG A 1 46.27 -15.84 -5.84
CA ARG A 1 46.05 -17.30 -6.01
C ARG A 1 44.73 -17.65 -5.32
N ASN A 2 43.92 -18.52 -5.94
CA ASN A 2 42.65 -19.11 -5.48
C ASN A 2 41.37 -18.24 -5.61
N ARG A 3 40.94 -17.97 -6.85
CA ARG A 3 39.50 -17.87 -7.12
C ARG A 3 39.02 -19.27 -7.51
N LEU A 4 38.25 -19.90 -6.62
CA LEU A 4 37.54 -21.15 -6.87
C LEU A 4 36.60 -20.98 -8.07
N ASN A 5 37.05 -21.39 -9.26
CA ASN A 5 36.16 -21.73 -10.37
C ASN A 5 35.60 -23.13 -10.11
N LYS A 6 34.73 -23.28 -9.11
CA LYS A 6 33.82 -24.44 -9.04
C LYS A 6 32.53 -24.03 -9.75
N GLN A 7 32.50 -24.20 -11.08
CA GLN A 7 31.23 -24.36 -11.77
C GLN A 7 30.76 -25.80 -11.50
N SER A 8 29.85 -25.97 -10.55
CA SER A 8 29.12 -27.24 -10.39
C SER A 8 27.82 -27.15 -11.18
N LEU A 9 27.56 -28.11 -12.06
CA LEU A 9 26.26 -28.24 -12.72
C LEU A 9 25.23 -28.52 -11.62
N ALA A 10 24.32 -27.58 -11.37
CA ALA A 10 23.44 -27.64 -10.20
C ALA A 10 22.32 -28.67 -10.35
N ASN A 11 21.83 -28.92 -11.57
CA ASN A 11 20.92 -29.99 -12.00
C ASN A 11 20.64 -29.89 -13.51
N GLN A 12 20.13 -30.96 -14.13
CA GLN A 12 19.55 -30.92 -15.48
C GLN A 12 18.05 -30.63 -15.41
N TRP A 13 17.52 -29.91 -16.39
CA TRP A 13 16.09 -29.61 -16.54
C TRP A 13 15.69 -29.90 -17.98
N SER A 14 14.41 -30.21 -18.21
CA SER A 14 13.91 -30.48 -19.56
C SER A 14 12.64 -29.69 -19.87
N THR A 15 12.52 -29.20 -21.10
CA THR A 15 11.25 -28.68 -21.62
C THR A 15 10.21 -29.80 -21.77
N ASN A 16 10.62 -31.06 -21.84
CA ASN A 16 9.70 -32.20 -21.81
C ASN A 16 8.96 -32.29 -20.48
N ASP A 17 9.54 -31.83 -19.38
CA ASP A 17 8.86 -31.83 -18.07
C ASP A 17 7.61 -30.94 -18.12
N ILE A 18 7.67 -29.85 -18.89
CA ILE A 18 6.52 -28.97 -19.15
C ILE A 18 5.46 -29.69 -20.00
N GLN A 19 5.87 -30.38 -21.07
CA GLN A 19 4.94 -31.12 -21.92
C GLN A 19 4.27 -32.27 -21.16
N ASN A 20 5.04 -33.04 -20.39
CA ASN A 20 4.55 -34.14 -19.59
C ASN A 20 3.51 -33.64 -18.57
N TYR A 21 3.74 -32.49 -17.94
CA TYR A 21 2.77 -31.90 -17.02
C TYR A 21 1.48 -31.45 -17.74
N ILE A 22 1.59 -30.74 -18.86
CA ILE A 22 0.43 -30.28 -19.65
C ILE A 22 -0.41 -31.48 -20.14
N ASN A 23 0.25 -32.56 -20.58
CA ASN A 23 -0.41 -33.77 -21.05
C ASN A 23 -0.94 -34.67 -19.91
N GLY A 24 -0.82 -34.27 -18.65
CA GLY A 24 -1.25 -35.04 -17.49
C GLY A 24 -0.42 -36.29 -17.20
N GLN A 25 0.77 -36.41 -17.81
CA GLN A 25 1.73 -37.51 -17.58
C GLN A 25 2.58 -37.29 -16.33
N ALA A 26 2.66 -36.05 -15.84
CA ALA A 26 3.32 -35.69 -14.59
C ALA A 26 2.35 -34.95 -13.65
N ASN A 27 2.39 -35.30 -12.36
CA ASN A 27 1.55 -34.70 -11.32
C ASN A 27 2.22 -33.53 -10.57
N VAL A 28 3.50 -33.27 -10.83
CA VAL A 28 4.29 -32.25 -10.15
C VAL A 28 4.58 -31.11 -11.12
N TYR A 29 4.29 -29.88 -10.69
CA TYR A 29 4.56 -28.69 -11.48
C TYR A 29 6.07 -28.53 -11.71
N PRO A 30 6.53 -28.36 -12.97
CA PRO A 30 7.95 -28.29 -13.31
C PRO A 30 8.53 -26.88 -13.04
N TYR A 31 8.65 -26.54 -11.75
CA TYR A 31 9.07 -25.20 -11.30
C TYR A 31 10.41 -24.75 -11.88
N ASP A 32 11.41 -25.64 -11.93
CA ASP A 32 12.74 -25.30 -12.40
C ASP A 32 12.73 -24.97 -13.90
N ALA A 33 12.11 -25.81 -14.72
CA ALA A 33 12.01 -25.57 -16.16
C ALA A 33 11.28 -24.26 -16.48
N VAL A 34 10.14 -23.99 -15.83
CA VAL A 34 9.38 -22.75 -16.03
C VAL A 34 10.18 -21.52 -15.58
N ARG A 35 10.83 -21.59 -14.41
CA ARG A 35 11.63 -20.47 -13.88
C ARG A 35 12.86 -20.17 -14.73
N ILE A 36 13.50 -21.20 -15.26
CA ILE A 36 14.65 -21.04 -16.16
C ILE A 36 14.20 -20.37 -17.46
N LEU A 37 13.12 -20.84 -18.08
CA LEU A 37 12.56 -20.20 -19.28
C LEU A 37 12.15 -18.75 -19.02
N GLU A 38 11.52 -18.45 -17.89
CA GLU A 38 11.16 -17.07 -17.52
C GLU A 38 12.40 -16.18 -17.35
N THR A 39 13.46 -16.72 -16.75
CA THR A 39 14.74 -16.01 -16.58
C THR A 39 15.39 -15.73 -17.92
N LEU A 40 15.41 -16.71 -18.83
CA LEU A 40 15.93 -16.54 -20.19
C LEU A 40 15.10 -15.50 -20.98
N LEU A 41 13.77 -15.54 -20.84
CA LEU A 41 12.89 -14.58 -21.49
C LEU A 41 13.15 -13.14 -20.99
N LYS A 42 13.33 -12.94 -19.68
CA LYS A 42 13.75 -11.65 -19.11
C LYS A 42 15.14 -11.24 -19.62
N LYS A 43 16.10 -12.17 -19.66
CA LYS A 43 17.46 -11.93 -20.15
C LYS A 43 17.49 -11.51 -21.61
N SER A 44 16.52 -11.96 -22.43
CA SER A 44 16.38 -11.58 -23.84
C SER A 44 16.12 -10.08 -24.06
N LEU A 45 15.70 -9.38 -22.99
CA LEU A 45 15.41 -7.95 -23.03
C LEU A 45 16.51 -7.09 -22.39
N GLN A 46 17.58 -7.69 -21.84
CA GLN A 46 18.55 -7.01 -20.96
C GLN A 46 19.10 -5.68 -21.49
N ASP A 47 19.26 -5.54 -22.82
CA ASP A 47 19.85 -4.35 -23.44
C ASP A 47 18.82 -3.21 -23.62
N ARG A 48 17.55 -3.50 -23.36
CA ARG A 48 16.40 -2.60 -23.55
C ARG A 48 15.70 -2.24 -22.25
N ILE A 49 15.86 -3.04 -21.19
CA ILE A 49 15.16 -2.86 -19.92
C ILE A 49 16.10 -2.82 -18.72
N GLU A 50 15.67 -2.10 -17.69
CA GLU A 50 16.12 -2.26 -16.32
C GLU A 50 15.12 -3.15 -15.55
N VAL A 51 15.61 -4.07 -14.72
CA VAL A 51 14.76 -4.91 -13.86
C VAL A 51 14.88 -4.45 -12.41
N VAL A 52 13.80 -3.87 -11.87
CA VAL A 52 13.73 -3.41 -10.48
C VAL A 52 12.58 -4.10 -9.76
N ASN A 53 12.87 -4.80 -8.66
CA ASN A 53 11.89 -5.57 -7.86
C ASN A 53 10.99 -6.47 -8.75
N ASN A 54 11.62 -7.28 -9.61
CA ASN A 54 10.97 -8.18 -10.57
C ASN A 54 10.05 -7.50 -11.60
N THR A 55 10.12 -6.17 -11.73
CA THR A 55 9.38 -5.38 -12.72
C THR A 55 10.37 -4.88 -13.76
N CYS A 56 10.01 -5.01 -15.04
CA CYS A 56 10.80 -4.57 -16.19
C CYS A 56 10.39 -3.15 -16.59
N TYR A 57 11.36 -2.28 -16.85
CA TYR A 57 11.15 -0.91 -17.31
C TYR A 57 12.04 -0.64 -18.51
N PHE A 58 11.50 -0.12 -19.60
CA PHE A 58 12.34 0.21 -20.76
C PHE A 58 13.24 1.42 -20.47
N PHE A 59 14.49 1.38 -20.94
CA PHE A 59 15.43 2.49 -20.79
C PHE A 59 14.97 3.76 -21.54
N ASN A 60 14.24 3.60 -22.64
CA ASN A 60 13.72 4.70 -23.45
C ASN A 60 12.37 5.26 -22.95
N GLU A 61 11.86 4.75 -21.83
CA GLU A 61 10.64 5.28 -21.22
C GLU A 61 10.91 6.66 -20.63
N THR A 62 10.05 7.62 -20.97
CA THR A 62 10.11 8.97 -20.41
C THR A 62 9.27 9.02 -19.13
N PRO A 63 9.90 9.24 -17.96
CA PRO A 63 9.19 9.23 -16.69
C PRO A 63 8.24 10.42 -16.58
N LYS A 64 7.08 10.18 -15.98
CA LYS A 64 6.16 11.26 -15.64
C LYS A 64 6.58 11.89 -14.31
N LYS A 65 6.79 13.21 -14.31
CA LYS A 65 7.10 13.94 -13.07
C LYS A 65 5.89 14.01 -12.15
N LEU A 66 6.10 13.68 -10.88
CA LEU A 66 5.11 13.71 -9.82
C LEU A 66 5.35 14.90 -8.88
N ALA A 67 4.30 15.22 -8.10
CA ALA A 67 4.36 16.20 -7.03
C ALA A 67 5.47 15.90 -6.03
N GLY A 68 6.24 16.92 -5.65
CA GLY A 68 7.40 16.76 -4.77
C GLY A 68 8.59 16.09 -5.45
N GLY A 69 8.73 16.17 -6.77
CA GLY A 69 9.96 15.82 -7.48
C GLY A 69 10.22 14.33 -7.69
N PHE A 70 9.26 13.46 -7.37
CA PHE A 70 9.35 12.04 -7.69
C PHE A 70 9.07 11.78 -9.17
N GLU A 71 9.44 10.59 -9.65
CA GLU A 71 9.14 10.12 -10.99
C GLU A 71 8.16 8.95 -10.92
N GLU A 72 7.21 8.89 -11.86
CA GLU A 72 6.38 7.72 -12.10
C GLU A 72 6.83 7.09 -13.41
N ARG A 73 7.17 5.79 -13.34
CA ARG A 73 7.60 5.01 -14.51
C ARG A 73 6.60 3.93 -14.83
N PHE A 74 6.33 3.75 -16.11
CA PHE A 74 5.52 2.67 -16.63
C PHE A 74 6.39 1.45 -16.94
N GLY A 75 6.12 0.36 -16.22
CA GLY A 75 6.80 -0.93 -16.41
C GLY A 75 5.80 -2.07 -16.56
N PHE A 76 6.34 -3.28 -16.58
CA PHE A 76 5.56 -4.51 -16.68
C PHE A 76 6.19 -5.65 -15.90
N ILE A 77 5.34 -6.55 -15.43
CA ILE A 77 5.72 -7.84 -14.88
C ILE A 77 5.33 -8.87 -15.93
N GLN A 78 6.22 -9.84 -16.14
CA GLN A 78 5.94 -11.00 -16.95
C GLN A 78 6.22 -12.27 -16.17
N ALA A 79 5.40 -13.29 -16.43
CA ALA A 79 5.53 -14.62 -15.86
C ALA A 79 5.05 -15.66 -16.88
N LEU A 80 5.69 -16.82 -16.88
CA LEU A 80 5.24 -17.97 -17.66
C LEU A 80 4.31 -18.83 -16.79
N ASN A 81 3.13 -19.16 -17.32
CA ASN A 81 2.13 -19.98 -16.62
C ASN A 81 1.68 -21.15 -17.49
N LEU A 82 1.46 -22.31 -16.87
CA LEU A 82 0.89 -23.48 -17.54
C LEU A 82 -0.64 -23.38 -17.48
N ALA A 83 -1.27 -23.20 -18.64
CA ALA A 83 -2.69 -23.44 -18.82
C ALA A 83 -2.93 -24.93 -19.06
N SER A 84 -4.20 -25.36 -19.06
CA SER A 84 -4.57 -26.78 -19.17
C SER A 84 -4.04 -27.47 -20.43
N ASP A 85 -3.78 -26.72 -21.51
CA ASP A 85 -3.38 -27.26 -22.82
C ASP A 85 -2.11 -26.60 -23.41
N ARG A 86 -1.55 -25.58 -22.76
CA ARG A 86 -0.42 -24.81 -23.30
C ARG A 86 0.36 -24.01 -22.27
N LEU A 87 1.58 -23.62 -22.62
CA LEU A 87 2.35 -22.61 -21.90
C LEU A 87 1.87 -21.21 -22.33
N THR A 88 1.68 -20.31 -21.37
CA THR A 88 1.17 -18.95 -21.60
C THR A 88 2.13 -17.92 -21.01
N LEU A 89 2.27 -16.78 -21.70
CA LEU A 89 2.99 -15.61 -21.19
C LEU A 89 1.97 -14.65 -20.58
N ASN A 90 1.97 -14.54 -19.25
CA ASN A 90 1.15 -13.56 -18.54
C ASN A 90 1.93 -12.25 -18.41
N VAL A 91 1.32 -11.14 -18.86
CA VAL A 91 1.89 -9.80 -18.79
C VAL A 91 0.95 -8.86 -18.06
N GLN A 92 1.49 -8.14 -17.08
CA GLN A 92 0.77 -7.14 -16.33
C GLN A 92 1.55 -5.83 -16.32
N THR A 93 0.88 -4.73 -16.66
CA THR A 93 1.43 -3.37 -16.54
C THR A 93 1.47 -2.92 -15.08
N LYS A 94 2.46 -2.08 -14.76
CA LYS A 94 2.68 -1.55 -13.41
C LYS A 94 3.21 -0.12 -13.49
N LEU A 95 2.58 0.78 -12.74
CA LEU A 95 3.12 2.10 -12.45
C LEU A 95 3.86 2.04 -11.13
N THR A 96 5.08 2.56 -11.12
CA THR A 96 5.93 2.57 -9.92
C THR A 96 6.50 3.96 -9.72
N THR A 97 6.50 4.41 -8.46
CA THR A 97 7.14 5.67 -8.06
C THR A 97 8.62 5.44 -7.79
N PHE A 98 9.46 6.31 -8.37
CA PHE A 98 10.91 6.30 -8.26
C PHE A 98 11.41 7.62 -7.66
N TYR A 99 12.55 7.54 -6.98
CA TYR A 99 13.36 8.74 -6.79
C TYR A 99 13.90 9.23 -8.14
N PRO A 100 13.97 10.56 -8.34
CA PRO A 100 14.55 11.14 -9.56
C PRO A 100 16.07 10.95 -9.61
N ASP A 101 16.61 10.80 -10.81
CA ASP A 101 18.05 10.88 -11.05
C ASP A 101 18.48 12.35 -11.18
N ILE A 102 18.66 13.03 -10.03
CA ILE A 102 19.06 14.45 -9.94
C ILE A 102 20.03 14.69 -8.76
N PRO A 103 20.75 15.83 -8.72
CA PRO A 103 21.55 16.21 -7.56
C PRO A 103 20.72 16.19 -6.27
N LEU A 104 21.31 15.70 -5.17
CA LEU A 104 20.61 15.57 -3.90
C LEU A 104 20.10 16.94 -3.39
N LEU A 105 20.93 17.97 -3.56
CA LEU A 105 20.58 19.32 -3.14
C LEU A 105 19.34 19.86 -3.87
N ASP A 106 19.22 19.60 -5.17
CA ASP A 106 18.06 20.01 -5.96
C ASP A 106 16.79 19.28 -5.48
N PHE A 107 16.90 17.99 -5.17
CA PHE A 107 15.77 17.23 -4.60
C PHE A 107 15.34 17.80 -3.25
N ILE A 108 16.28 18.15 -2.38
CA ILE A 108 16.01 18.79 -1.08
C ILE A 108 15.25 20.11 -1.28
N HIS A 109 15.70 20.96 -2.21
CA HIS A 109 15.04 22.23 -2.52
C HIS A 109 13.61 22.04 -3.02
N ILE A 110 13.36 21.00 -3.84
CA ILE A 110 11.99 20.64 -4.26
C ILE A 110 11.12 20.25 -3.06
N GLN A 111 11.65 19.44 -2.13
CA GLN A 111 10.89 18.96 -0.96
C GLN A 111 10.52 20.06 0.04
N ILE A 112 11.37 21.09 0.17
CA ILE A 112 11.13 22.22 1.09
C ILE A 112 10.49 23.44 0.39
N GLY A 113 10.36 23.40 -0.94
CA GLY A 113 9.72 24.47 -1.72
C GLY A 113 10.57 25.72 -1.90
N GLY A 114 11.91 25.60 -1.92
CA GLY A 114 12.79 26.75 -2.12
C GLY A 114 14.28 26.43 -2.03
N LYS A 115 15.11 27.30 -2.62
CA LYS A 115 16.58 27.19 -2.59
C LYS A 115 17.17 27.79 -1.31
N ARG A 116 17.01 27.08 -0.20
CA ARG A 116 17.53 27.51 1.12
C ARG A 116 17.94 26.33 1.99
N ILE A 117 18.60 26.64 3.11
CA ILE A 117 18.98 25.66 4.13
C ILE A 117 17.70 25.11 4.79
N PRO A 118 17.55 23.78 4.93
CA PRO A 118 16.42 23.18 5.63
C PRO A 118 16.52 23.43 7.14
N ASN A 119 15.40 23.74 7.79
CA ASN A 119 15.33 23.81 9.25
C ASN A 119 15.27 22.41 9.90
N GLU A 120 15.31 22.33 11.23
CA GLU A 120 15.36 21.04 11.94
C GLU A 120 14.13 20.14 11.67
N ASN A 121 12.94 20.73 11.56
CA ASN A 121 11.71 19.97 11.25
C ASN A 121 11.72 19.44 9.81
N GLU A 122 12.25 20.22 8.88
CA GLU A 122 12.45 19.81 7.49
C GLU A 122 13.50 18.71 7.35
N CYS A 123 14.62 18.80 8.09
CA CYS A 123 15.61 17.72 8.14
C CYS A 123 14.99 16.41 8.66
N LYS A 124 14.16 16.47 9.71
CA LYS A 124 13.42 15.29 10.21
C LYS A 124 12.48 14.70 9.16
N LYS A 125 11.76 15.55 8.40
CA LYS A 125 10.89 15.12 7.30
C LYS A 125 11.71 14.49 6.17
N LEU A 126 12.81 15.12 5.76
CA LEU A 126 13.70 14.65 4.71
C LEU A 126 14.36 13.32 5.09
N ASN A 127 14.79 13.15 6.34
CA ASN A 127 15.29 11.85 6.85
C ASN A 127 14.27 10.74 6.63
N ARG A 128 12.98 10.98 6.91
CA ARG A 128 11.93 9.98 6.64
C ARG A 128 11.79 9.69 5.15
N ILE A 129 11.81 10.73 4.31
CA ILE A 129 11.68 10.61 2.86
C ILE A 129 12.87 9.86 2.25
N LEU A 130 14.09 10.19 2.65
CA LEU A 130 15.36 9.71 2.08
C LEU A 130 15.94 8.48 2.78
N LYS A 131 15.33 8.00 3.88
CA LYS A 131 15.77 6.79 4.58
C LYS A 131 16.01 5.63 3.61
N ASN A 132 17.19 5.01 3.68
CA ASN A 132 17.67 3.91 2.83
C ASN A 132 17.84 4.26 1.33
N CYS A 133 17.75 5.53 0.95
CA CYS A 133 18.05 5.95 -0.41
C CYS A 133 19.56 5.92 -0.65
N LEU A 134 19.98 5.42 -1.80
CA LEU A 134 21.37 5.36 -2.21
C LEU A 134 21.78 6.63 -2.96
N LEU A 135 22.96 7.14 -2.64
CA LEU A 135 23.62 8.24 -3.29
C LEU A 135 24.85 7.75 -4.05
N ILE A 136 25.17 8.44 -5.14
CA ILE A 136 26.45 8.37 -5.82
C ILE A 136 27.13 9.73 -5.72
N THR A 137 28.46 9.74 -5.75
CA THR A 137 29.22 10.94 -5.41
C THR A 137 30.21 11.37 -6.47
N ARG A 138 30.44 12.68 -6.60
CA ARG A 138 31.36 13.26 -7.57
C ARG A 138 32.78 12.73 -7.41
N GLN A 139 33.27 12.63 -6.17
CA GLN A 139 34.63 12.15 -5.89
C GLN A 139 34.88 10.69 -6.25
N SER A 140 33.82 9.90 -6.44
CA SER A 140 33.92 8.50 -6.90
C SER A 140 33.71 8.36 -8.41
N ASN A 141 33.70 9.47 -9.15
CA ASN A 141 33.26 9.51 -10.55
C ASN A 141 31.88 8.88 -10.74
N TRP A 142 30.99 9.10 -9.76
CA TRP A 142 29.60 8.61 -9.77
C TRP A 142 29.45 7.08 -9.72
N LYS A 143 30.48 6.34 -9.27
CA LYS A 143 30.48 4.87 -9.25
C LYS A 143 30.15 4.27 -7.89
N GLN A 144 30.61 4.89 -6.80
CA GLN A 144 30.42 4.34 -5.44
C GLN A 144 29.04 4.72 -4.91
N ALA A 145 28.29 3.72 -4.44
CA ALA A 145 27.02 3.92 -3.78
C ALA A 145 27.19 4.08 -2.25
N TYR A 146 26.41 4.98 -1.68
CA TYR A 146 26.33 5.24 -0.24
C TYR A 146 24.86 5.26 0.20
N GLU A 147 24.51 4.54 1.26
CA GLU A 147 23.16 4.52 1.84
C GLU A 147 22.98 5.65 2.84
N ILE A 148 21.91 6.43 2.69
CA ILE A 148 21.58 7.53 3.61
C ILE A 148 21.12 6.99 4.97
N ASP A 149 21.73 7.52 6.02
CA ASP A 149 21.28 7.38 7.40
C ASP A 149 20.41 8.58 7.81
N GLN A 150 21.06 9.74 7.95
CA GLN A 150 20.43 10.97 8.42
C GLN A 150 21.24 12.23 8.06
N PHE A 151 20.58 13.39 8.09
CA PHE A 151 21.28 14.68 8.11
C PHE A 151 22.21 14.79 9.31
N ASP A 152 23.43 15.28 9.06
CA ASP A 152 24.36 15.74 10.08
C ASP A 152 24.13 17.23 10.32
N LYS A 153 23.95 17.63 11.58
CA LYS A 153 23.73 19.05 11.92
C LYS A 153 24.95 19.93 11.60
N ARG A 154 26.14 19.32 11.48
CA ARG A 154 27.40 20.01 11.22
C ARG A 154 27.59 20.38 9.74
N ARG A 155 28.27 21.49 9.51
CA ARG A 155 28.67 22.00 8.20
C ARG A 155 29.99 21.36 7.73
N PRO A 156 30.30 21.37 6.42
CA PRO A 156 31.60 20.94 5.91
C PRO A 156 32.82 21.59 6.61
N THR A 157 32.68 22.81 7.11
CA THR A 157 33.75 23.53 7.85
C THR A 157 33.97 23.01 9.27
N GLU A 158 33.01 22.27 9.83
CA GLU A 158 33.01 21.82 11.23
C GLU A 158 33.40 20.34 11.36
N ILE A 159 33.29 19.57 10.27
CA ILE A 159 33.63 18.14 10.26
C ILE A 159 35.08 17.98 9.86
N LYS A 160 35.87 17.35 10.75
CA LYS A 160 37.26 16.98 10.50
C LYS A 160 37.37 15.49 10.16
N ILE A 161 38.19 15.17 9.17
CA ILE A 161 38.56 13.79 8.86
C ILE A 161 39.70 13.32 9.78
N GLU A 162 40.06 12.03 9.72
CA GLU A 162 41.11 11.44 10.57
C GLU A 162 42.47 12.15 10.45
N SER A 163 42.77 12.77 9.30
CA SER A 163 44.00 13.58 9.10
C SER A 163 43.99 14.92 9.84
N GLY A 164 42.85 15.31 10.44
CA GLY A 164 42.66 16.61 11.11
C GLY A 164 42.19 17.74 10.20
N GLU A 165 42.25 17.56 8.87
CA GLU A 165 41.70 18.49 7.88
C GLU A 165 40.16 18.56 7.96
N THR A 166 39.60 19.74 7.71
CA THR A 166 38.15 19.91 7.51
C THR A 166 37.70 19.25 6.21
N LEU A 167 36.41 18.93 6.06
CA LEU A 167 35.90 18.42 4.78
C LEU A 167 36.17 19.42 3.64
N VAL A 168 36.08 20.73 3.88
CA VAL A 168 36.39 21.75 2.85
C VAL A 168 37.83 21.62 2.36
N GLU A 169 38.79 21.50 3.29
CA GLU A 169 40.21 21.32 2.96
C GLU A 169 40.45 19.99 2.25
N TYR A 170 39.89 18.89 2.76
CA TYR A 170 40.02 17.57 2.13
C TYR A 170 39.51 17.55 0.68
N TYR A 171 38.33 18.10 0.42
CA TYR A 171 37.78 18.14 -0.95
C TYR A 171 38.61 19.02 -1.87
N LYS A 172 39.15 20.14 -1.38
CA LYS A 172 40.03 21.02 -2.16
C LYS A 172 41.38 20.36 -2.45
N ASN A 173 42.06 19.86 -1.42
CA ASN A 173 43.42 19.35 -1.49
C ASN A 173 43.50 17.96 -2.14
N ALA A 174 42.70 17.01 -1.65
CA ALA A 174 42.79 15.61 -2.05
C ALA A 174 41.91 15.26 -3.26
N LYS A 175 40.82 16.01 -3.50
CA LYS A 175 39.87 15.73 -4.59
C LYS A 175 39.83 16.78 -5.68
N ASN A 176 40.52 17.91 -5.52
CA ASN A 176 40.47 19.05 -6.45
C ASN A 176 39.02 19.51 -6.72
N ILE A 177 38.19 19.57 -5.67
CA ILE A 177 36.80 20.01 -5.71
C ILE A 177 36.64 21.19 -4.75
N THR A 178 36.31 22.36 -5.29
CA THR A 178 35.91 23.53 -4.50
C THR A 178 34.44 23.43 -4.11
N LEU A 179 34.17 23.40 -2.81
CA LEU A 179 32.82 23.39 -2.25
C LEU A 179 32.25 24.81 -2.22
N ASN A 180 31.06 25.02 -2.78
CA ASN A 180 30.38 26.31 -2.81
C ASN A 180 29.25 26.40 -1.77
N GLN A 181 28.71 25.24 -1.35
CA GLN A 181 27.55 25.16 -0.46
C GLN A 181 27.97 24.87 0.99
N ILE A 182 29.04 25.53 1.46
CA ILE A 182 29.66 25.28 2.78
C ILE A 182 28.76 25.58 3.99
N ASN A 183 27.68 26.34 3.80
CA ASN A 183 26.74 26.68 4.86
C ASN A 183 25.63 25.63 5.04
N TYR A 184 25.50 24.67 4.13
CA TYR A 184 24.53 23.58 4.26
C TYR A 184 25.02 22.51 5.25
N PRO A 185 24.10 21.82 5.94
CA PRO A 185 24.44 20.63 6.71
C PRO A 185 25.00 19.53 5.82
N CYS A 186 25.82 18.64 6.38
CA CYS A 186 26.23 17.42 5.69
C CYS A 186 25.18 16.32 5.81
N ILE A 187 25.39 15.21 5.12
CA ILE A 187 24.62 13.98 5.27
C ILE A 187 25.52 12.84 5.73
N GLN A 188 25.06 12.11 6.75
CA GLN A 188 25.70 10.89 7.22
C GLN A 188 25.21 9.72 6.37
N VAL A 189 26.15 8.91 5.92
CA VAL A 189 25.92 7.77 5.04
C VAL A 189 26.78 6.57 5.42
N TYR A 190 26.46 5.40 4.88
CA TYR A 190 27.29 4.20 4.97
C TYR A 190 27.58 3.62 3.59
N ILE A 191 28.70 2.91 3.45
CA ILE A 191 28.85 1.98 2.33
C ILE A 191 27.92 0.79 2.59
N PRO A 192 27.09 0.35 1.63
CA PRO A 192 26.21 -0.80 1.82
C PRO A 192 26.99 -2.03 2.31
N ASN A 193 26.49 -2.67 3.37
CA ASN A 193 27.13 -3.78 4.11
C ASN A 193 28.32 -3.39 5.02
N GLU A 194 28.65 -2.10 5.18
CA GLU A 194 29.69 -1.60 6.10
C GLU A 194 29.13 -0.60 7.12
N TYR A 195 28.08 -0.99 7.84
CA TYR A 195 27.31 -0.09 8.73
C TYR A 195 28.06 0.42 9.97
N ASN A 196 29.23 -0.15 10.29
CA ASN A 196 30.01 0.26 11.47
C ASN A 196 30.93 1.47 11.21
N LYS A 197 30.96 1.99 9.97
CA LYS A 197 31.84 3.10 9.57
C LYS A 197 31.04 4.21 8.88
N PRO A 198 30.44 5.13 9.65
CA PRO A 198 29.74 6.27 9.06
C PRO A 198 30.69 7.18 8.31
N CYS A 199 30.22 7.70 7.17
CA CYS A 199 30.89 8.72 6.39
C CYS A 199 30.02 9.98 6.34
N HIS A 200 30.64 11.15 6.26
CA HIS A 200 29.95 12.43 6.18
C HIS A 200 30.22 13.07 4.82
N LEU A 201 29.16 13.42 4.09
CA LEU A 201 29.24 13.96 2.75
C LEU A 201 28.61 15.36 2.67
N PRO A 202 29.26 16.34 2.04
CA PRO A 202 28.59 17.57 1.63
C PRO A 202 27.46 17.28 0.63
N LEU A 203 26.33 17.98 0.74
CA LEU A 203 25.17 17.70 -0.11
C LEU A 203 25.44 17.98 -1.60
N GLU A 204 26.29 18.97 -1.90
CA GLU A 204 26.56 19.41 -3.28
C GLU A 204 27.37 18.41 -4.11
N VAL A 205 28.07 17.46 -3.46
CA VAL A 205 28.82 16.41 -4.16
C VAL A 205 28.02 15.12 -4.33
N CYS A 206 26.76 15.11 -3.88
CA CYS A 206 25.88 13.94 -3.88
C CYS A 206 24.81 14.04 -4.98
N ARG A 207 24.54 12.90 -5.62
CA ARG A 207 23.46 12.70 -6.58
C ARG A 207 22.66 11.46 -6.19
N ILE A 208 21.35 11.51 -6.34
CA ILE A 208 20.51 10.34 -6.07
C ILE A 208 20.81 9.28 -7.14
N LYS A 209 21.11 8.05 -6.71
CA LYS A 209 21.36 6.94 -7.64
C LYS A 209 20.08 6.63 -8.43
N SER A 210 20.21 6.41 -9.73
CA SER A 210 19.08 6.08 -10.60
C SER A 210 18.44 4.71 -10.25
N TRP A 211 17.23 4.48 -10.76
CA TRP A 211 16.49 3.21 -10.65
C TRP A 211 16.14 2.76 -9.23
N GLN A 212 15.93 3.73 -8.33
CA GLN A 212 15.50 3.45 -6.95
C GLN A 212 14.01 3.69 -6.76
N VAL A 213 13.29 2.64 -6.36
CA VAL A 213 11.86 2.73 -6.04
C VAL A 213 11.66 3.51 -4.75
N TYR A 214 10.68 4.41 -4.76
CA TYR A 214 10.15 5.05 -3.57
C TYR A 214 8.90 4.26 -3.13
N ASP A 215 9.04 3.45 -2.07
CA ASP A 215 8.00 2.54 -1.58
C ASP A 215 7.22 3.08 -0.37
N LYS A 216 7.54 4.29 0.08
CA LYS A 216 6.87 4.95 1.20
C LYS A 216 5.59 5.65 0.74
N PRO A 217 4.58 5.79 1.61
CA PRO A 217 3.39 6.56 1.29
C PRO A 217 3.75 8.00 0.89
N LEU A 218 3.09 8.50 -0.14
CA LEU A 218 3.15 9.91 -0.50
C LEU A 218 2.22 10.71 0.43
N SER A 219 2.52 11.99 0.64
CA SER A 219 1.63 12.85 1.43
C SER A 219 0.28 12.99 0.72
N LYS A 220 -0.82 13.20 1.44
CA LYS A 220 -2.15 13.40 0.81
C LYS A 220 -2.17 14.49 -0.26
N ALA A 221 -1.44 15.59 -0.07
CA ALA A 221 -1.31 16.64 -1.08
C ALA A 221 -0.70 16.09 -2.38
N GLN A 222 0.35 15.28 -2.26
CA GLN A 222 0.94 14.55 -3.39
C GLN A 222 -0.01 13.48 -3.93
N GLU A 223 -0.70 12.71 -3.09
CA GLU A 223 -1.69 11.69 -3.51
C GLU A 223 -2.93 12.28 -4.19
N THR A 224 -3.32 13.53 -3.87
CA THR A 224 -4.43 14.24 -4.53
C THR A 224 -4.03 14.85 -5.86
N GLN A 225 -2.75 15.21 -6.01
CA GLN A 225 -2.16 15.61 -7.29
C GLN A 225 -1.78 14.40 -8.15
N GLN A 226 -1.55 13.26 -7.51
CA GLN A 226 -1.52 11.97 -8.17
C GLN A 226 -2.95 11.57 -8.54
N PRO A 227 -3.18 11.16 -9.79
CA PRO A 227 -4.52 10.77 -10.18
C PRO A 227 -4.80 9.36 -9.64
N ARG A 228 -5.24 9.24 -8.39
CA ARG A 228 -6.05 8.09 -7.94
C ARG A 228 -7.30 7.88 -8.83
N LYS A 229 -7.61 8.84 -9.72
CA LYS A 229 -8.61 8.79 -10.80
C LYS A 229 -8.15 8.12 -12.11
N ASN A 230 -6.87 7.80 -12.30
CA ASN A 230 -6.36 7.17 -13.54
C ASN A 230 -6.03 5.69 -13.33
N ILE A 231 -6.88 4.92 -12.64
CA ILE A 231 -6.87 3.47 -12.87
C ILE A 231 -7.29 3.31 -14.33
N PRO A 232 -6.41 2.85 -15.23
CA PRO A 232 -6.74 2.78 -16.64
C PRO A 232 -7.96 1.87 -16.80
N LYS A 233 -8.91 2.30 -17.62
CA LYS A 233 -10.09 1.49 -17.93
C LYS A 233 -9.61 0.16 -18.54
N PRO A 234 -10.38 -0.94 -18.43
CA PRO A 234 -9.95 -2.24 -18.94
C PRO A 234 -9.45 -2.22 -20.39
N HIS A 235 -10.08 -1.45 -21.28
CA HIS A 235 -9.64 -1.31 -22.67
C HIS A 235 -8.31 -0.53 -22.81
N GLU A 236 -8.10 0.54 -22.05
CA GLU A 236 -6.84 1.29 -22.03
C GLU A 236 -5.70 0.40 -21.54
N ARG A 237 -5.95 -0.38 -20.49
CA ARG A 237 -5.00 -1.36 -19.96
C ARG A 237 -4.69 -2.46 -20.98
N TYR A 238 -5.70 -2.96 -21.69
CA TYR A 238 -5.52 -3.91 -22.79
C TYR A 238 -4.56 -3.37 -23.86
N PHE A 239 -4.83 -2.16 -24.38
CA PHE A 239 -3.97 -1.56 -25.40
C PHE A 239 -2.54 -1.33 -24.89
N ALA A 240 -2.39 -0.91 -23.63
CA ALA A 240 -1.08 -0.72 -23.03
C ALA A 240 -0.29 -2.04 -22.89
N ILE A 241 -0.95 -3.16 -22.57
CA ILE A 241 -0.32 -4.48 -22.56
C ILE A 241 0.08 -4.91 -23.98
N MET A 242 -0.80 -4.70 -24.96
CA MET A 242 -0.52 -5.07 -26.35
C MET A 242 0.64 -4.24 -26.95
N ASP A 243 0.70 -2.93 -26.66
CA ASP A 243 1.82 -2.07 -27.05
C ASP A 243 3.13 -2.49 -26.36
N MET A 244 3.06 -2.86 -25.08
CA MET A 244 4.19 -3.40 -24.31
C MET A 244 4.75 -4.68 -24.94
N LEU A 245 3.88 -5.64 -25.30
CA LEU A 245 4.27 -6.88 -25.96
C LEU A 245 4.96 -6.62 -27.30
N LYS A 246 4.44 -5.68 -28.10
CA LYS A 246 5.07 -5.25 -29.36
C LYS A 246 6.48 -4.71 -29.13
N LYS A 247 6.68 -3.88 -28.10
CA LYS A 247 8.00 -3.34 -27.74
C LYS A 247 8.99 -4.40 -27.25
N CYS A 248 8.51 -5.44 -26.56
CA CYS A 248 9.35 -6.56 -26.16
C CYS A 248 9.90 -7.32 -27.37
N ASP A 249 9.13 -7.38 -28.45
CA ASP A 249 9.56 -7.92 -29.75
C ASP A 249 10.23 -9.31 -29.62
N TYR A 250 9.59 -10.21 -28.88
CA TYR A 250 10.17 -11.52 -28.52
C TYR A 250 10.46 -12.40 -29.74
N ASN A 251 9.64 -12.29 -30.79
CA ASN A 251 9.73 -13.10 -32.00
C ASN A 251 10.70 -12.51 -33.05
N SER A 252 11.33 -11.37 -32.76
CA SER A 252 12.23 -10.68 -33.67
C SER A 252 13.45 -11.52 -34.02
N SER A 253 13.86 -11.50 -35.28
CA SER A 253 15.11 -12.14 -35.72
C SER A 253 16.34 -11.52 -35.05
N SER A 254 16.23 -10.28 -34.59
CA SER A 254 17.25 -9.55 -33.81
C SER A 254 17.35 -10.03 -32.36
N ASN A 255 16.32 -10.69 -31.82
CA ASN A 255 16.34 -11.23 -30.46
C ASN A 255 17.10 -12.56 -30.44
N ARG A 256 18.43 -12.46 -30.33
CA ARG A 256 19.36 -13.59 -30.38
C ARG A 256 19.02 -14.69 -29.37
N LEU A 257 18.71 -14.31 -28.13
CA LEU A 257 18.49 -15.29 -27.07
C LEU A 257 17.19 -16.08 -27.28
N CYS A 258 16.09 -15.42 -27.67
CA CYS A 258 14.86 -16.13 -28.02
C CYS A 258 15.10 -17.12 -29.17
N ARG A 259 15.85 -16.72 -30.20
CA ARG A 259 16.20 -17.58 -31.34
C ARG A 259 17.03 -18.79 -30.93
N GLU A 260 18.08 -18.59 -30.12
CA GLU A 260 18.97 -19.68 -29.67
C GLU A 260 18.24 -20.68 -28.75
N VAL A 261 17.32 -20.19 -27.91
CA VAL A 261 16.50 -21.04 -27.03
C VAL A 261 15.34 -21.70 -27.78
N GLY A 262 15.00 -21.21 -28.98
CA GLY A 262 13.82 -21.65 -29.73
C GLY A 262 12.50 -21.13 -29.14
N PHE A 263 12.54 -20.03 -28.38
CA PHE A 263 11.35 -19.40 -27.84
C PHE A 263 10.63 -18.60 -28.93
N HIS A 264 9.36 -18.90 -29.13
CA HIS A 264 8.48 -18.21 -30.06
C HIS A 264 7.08 -18.06 -29.47
N ILE A 265 6.52 -16.86 -29.52
CA ILE A 265 5.13 -16.60 -29.14
C ILE A 265 4.26 -16.86 -30.37
N GLU A 266 3.55 -17.98 -30.37
CA GLU A 266 2.69 -18.40 -31.49
C GLU A 266 1.55 -17.39 -31.76
N ASP A 267 0.80 -17.02 -30.70
CA ASP A 267 -0.25 -16.00 -30.78
C ASP A 267 0.08 -14.84 -29.83
N THR A 268 0.18 -13.65 -30.38
CA THR A 268 0.45 -12.41 -29.63
C THR A 268 -0.82 -11.74 -29.12
N GLN A 269 -2.00 -12.19 -29.55
CA GLN A 269 -3.28 -11.72 -29.04
C GLN A 269 -3.56 -12.29 -27.65
N MET A 270 -4.34 -11.57 -26.85
CA MET A 270 -4.79 -12.11 -25.56
C MET A 270 -5.71 -13.31 -25.78
N LEU A 271 -5.47 -14.37 -25.00
CA LEU A 271 -6.29 -15.57 -24.95
C LEU A 271 -7.77 -15.22 -24.74
N LYS A 272 -8.62 -15.68 -25.66
CA LYS A 272 -10.07 -15.57 -25.55
C LYS A 272 -10.59 -16.77 -24.78
N LEU A 273 -11.29 -16.49 -23.69
CA LEU A 273 -11.86 -17.51 -22.82
C LEU A 273 -13.38 -17.37 -22.80
N ASN A 274 -14.08 -18.51 -22.83
CA ASN A 274 -15.50 -18.55 -22.55
C ASN A 274 -15.70 -18.41 -21.04
N ALA A 275 -16.53 -17.45 -20.63
CA ALA A 275 -16.85 -17.21 -19.23
C ALA A 275 -18.37 -17.23 -19.03
N GLU A 276 -18.81 -17.72 -17.86
CA GLU A 276 -20.22 -17.74 -17.47
C GLU A 276 -20.49 -16.61 -16.47
N ILE A 277 -21.57 -15.84 -16.69
CA ILE A 277 -22.07 -14.88 -15.70
C ILE A 277 -23.02 -15.64 -14.77
N LEU A 278 -22.56 -15.91 -13.54
CA LEU A 278 -23.38 -16.57 -12.53
C LEU A 278 -24.60 -15.72 -12.15
N THR A 279 -25.73 -16.39 -11.90
CA THR A 279 -26.94 -15.74 -11.41
C THR A 279 -26.72 -15.15 -10.02
N GLN A 280 -27.28 -13.97 -9.78
CA GLN A 280 -27.19 -13.32 -8.47
C GLN A 280 -28.09 -14.05 -7.46
N PRO A 281 -27.61 -14.29 -6.22
CA PRO A 281 -28.43 -14.93 -5.21
C PRO A 281 -29.53 -13.99 -4.71
N GLN A 282 -30.67 -14.54 -4.26
CA GLN A 282 -31.68 -13.73 -3.59
C GLN A 282 -31.19 -13.27 -2.21
N ILE A 283 -31.33 -11.97 -1.97
CA ILE A 283 -30.93 -11.31 -0.72
C ILE A 283 -32.15 -10.64 -0.11
N GLN A 284 -32.30 -10.77 1.21
CA GLN A 284 -33.34 -10.13 2.01
C GLN A 284 -32.73 -9.05 2.90
N THR A 285 -33.29 -7.85 2.91
CA THR A 285 -32.88 -6.72 3.78
C THR A 285 -33.86 -6.46 4.91
N GLY A 286 -35.01 -7.12 4.92
CA GLY A 286 -36.04 -7.06 5.96
C GLY A 286 -36.80 -8.40 5.98
N GLN A 287 -37.64 -8.63 7.00
CA GLN A 287 -38.52 -9.80 6.98
C GLN A 287 -39.44 -9.71 5.75
N ASN A 288 -39.23 -10.60 4.79
CA ASN A 288 -39.93 -10.67 3.49
C ASN A 288 -39.64 -9.53 2.49
N CYS A 289 -38.66 -8.65 2.75
CA CYS A 289 -38.23 -7.63 1.78
C CYS A 289 -37.09 -8.16 0.92
N LYS A 290 -37.32 -8.34 -0.39
CA LYS A 290 -36.26 -8.69 -1.36
C LYS A 290 -35.44 -7.45 -1.70
N ALA A 291 -34.12 -7.54 -1.57
CA ALA A 291 -33.21 -6.49 -1.97
C ALA A 291 -33.05 -6.47 -3.49
N ASN A 292 -33.09 -5.29 -4.09
CA ASN A 292 -32.76 -5.14 -5.51
C ASN A 292 -31.24 -5.14 -5.70
N VAL A 293 -30.66 -6.34 -5.77
CA VAL A 293 -29.22 -6.52 -5.96
C VAL A 293 -28.81 -5.93 -7.30
N ARG A 294 -27.88 -4.98 -7.26
CA ARG A 294 -27.24 -4.43 -8.46
C ARG A 294 -25.80 -4.91 -8.49
N ILE A 295 -25.19 -4.93 -9.67
CA ILE A 295 -23.78 -5.33 -9.83
C ILE A 295 -22.90 -4.57 -8.82
N GLY A 296 -22.39 -5.31 -7.83
CA GLY A 296 -21.51 -4.80 -6.77
C GLY A 296 -22.18 -3.98 -5.65
N ARG A 297 -23.52 -3.92 -5.54
CA ARG A 297 -24.22 -3.17 -4.48
C ARG A 297 -25.49 -3.86 -3.98
N ILE A 298 -25.59 -3.96 -2.66
CA ILE A 298 -26.79 -4.42 -1.94
C ILE A 298 -27.37 -3.22 -1.19
N PRO A 299 -28.37 -2.52 -1.73
CA PRO A 299 -29.04 -1.45 -1.00
C PRO A 299 -29.73 -2.03 0.25
N LEU A 300 -29.93 -1.21 1.29
CA LEU A 300 -30.77 -1.64 2.42
C LEU A 300 -32.26 -1.50 2.11
N ASP A 301 -32.60 -0.65 1.13
CA ASP A 301 -33.99 -0.33 0.76
C ASP A 301 -34.84 0.08 1.97
N GLY A 302 -34.24 0.79 2.93
CA GLY A 302 -34.91 1.26 4.15
C GLY A 302 -35.06 0.21 5.26
N HIS A 303 -34.54 -1.01 5.09
CA HIS A 303 -34.72 -2.10 6.05
C HIS A 303 -33.40 -2.73 6.51
N LEU A 304 -33.39 -3.23 7.75
CA LEU A 304 -32.40 -4.17 8.28
C LEU A 304 -33.10 -5.50 8.56
N PHE A 305 -32.45 -6.62 8.26
CA PHE A 305 -33.09 -7.95 8.41
C PHE A 305 -33.44 -8.24 9.87
N THR A 306 -32.53 -7.86 10.77
CA THR A 306 -32.74 -7.89 12.22
C THR A 306 -32.06 -6.65 12.80
N PRO A 307 -32.80 -5.52 12.93
CA PRO A 307 -32.30 -4.36 13.63
C PRO A 307 -32.14 -4.69 15.11
N ARG A 308 -31.06 -4.22 15.74
CA ARG A 308 -30.82 -4.42 17.17
C ARG A 308 -30.81 -3.09 17.92
N PRO A 309 -31.72 -2.87 18.91
CA PRO A 309 -31.73 -1.65 19.70
C PRO A 309 -30.46 -1.54 20.57
N ILE A 310 -30.10 -0.29 20.91
CA ILE A 310 -28.96 0.03 21.78
C ILE A 310 -29.50 0.75 23.02
N SER A 311 -29.50 0.04 24.14
CA SER A 311 -30.11 0.52 25.37
C SER A 311 -29.28 1.60 26.07
N ALA A 312 -27.97 1.64 25.83
CA ALA A 312 -27.05 2.64 26.39
C ALA A 312 -25.96 3.03 25.38
N LEU A 313 -26.25 4.04 24.56
CA LEU A 313 -25.33 4.61 23.56
C LEU A 313 -24.63 5.85 24.12
N ALA A 314 -23.31 5.94 23.98
CA ALA A 314 -22.60 7.20 24.12
C ALA A 314 -22.12 7.70 22.76
N ILE A 315 -22.25 9.00 22.52
CA ILE A 315 -21.67 9.66 21.36
C ILE A 315 -20.64 10.66 21.87
N ALA A 316 -19.37 10.35 21.62
CA ALA A 316 -18.25 11.04 22.22
C ALA A 316 -17.40 11.72 21.15
N TYR A 317 -17.19 13.02 21.32
CA TYR A 317 -16.24 13.79 20.54
C TYR A 317 -14.86 13.77 21.20
N PHE A 318 -13.86 13.27 20.47
CA PHE A 318 -12.45 13.21 20.88
C PHE A 318 -11.67 14.27 20.11
N GLY A 319 -11.64 15.48 20.67
CA GLY A 319 -11.03 16.66 20.05
C GLY A 319 -10.90 17.81 21.05
N ASN A 320 -10.11 18.82 20.70
CA ASN A 320 -9.78 19.91 21.64
C ASN A 320 -10.81 21.04 21.65
N ASP A 321 -11.57 21.22 20.56
CA ASP A 321 -12.48 22.36 20.39
C ASP A 321 -13.86 21.90 19.89
N ALA A 322 -14.70 21.45 20.83
CA ALA A 322 -16.07 21.03 20.52
C ALA A 322 -16.99 22.21 20.18
N ALA A 323 -16.68 23.40 20.68
CA ALA A 323 -17.51 24.59 20.48
C ALA A 323 -17.44 25.06 19.03
N ARG A 324 -16.23 25.07 18.44
CA ARG A 324 -16.03 25.39 17.03
C ARG A 324 -16.79 24.46 16.10
N GLU A 325 -16.84 23.17 16.42
CA GLU A 325 -17.45 22.13 15.59
C GLU A 325 -18.92 21.84 15.94
N ALA A 326 -19.52 22.63 16.83
CA ALA A 326 -20.84 22.36 17.40
C ALA A 326 -21.95 22.22 16.34
N ASN A 327 -21.95 23.05 15.30
CA ASN A 327 -22.94 23.00 14.22
C ASN A 327 -22.81 21.70 13.40
N LEU A 328 -21.58 21.35 13.01
CA LEU A 328 -21.30 20.14 12.25
C LEU A 328 -21.65 18.88 13.05
N LEU A 329 -21.29 18.85 14.33
CA LEU A 329 -21.64 17.76 15.24
C LEU A 329 -23.15 17.65 15.42
N LYS A 330 -23.87 18.78 15.55
CA LYS A 330 -25.33 18.80 15.67
C LYS A 330 -26.01 18.27 14.41
N GLU A 331 -25.56 18.68 13.23
CA GLU A 331 -26.08 18.21 11.95
C GLU A 331 -25.88 16.70 11.82
N PHE A 332 -24.65 16.21 12.04
CA PHE A 332 -24.34 14.79 12.01
C PHE A 332 -25.18 13.97 12.97
N LEU A 333 -25.30 14.40 14.22
CA LEU A 333 -26.10 13.72 15.23
C LEU A 333 -27.57 13.64 14.81
N THR A 334 -28.12 14.75 14.30
CA THR A 334 -29.51 14.79 13.84
C THR A 334 -29.74 13.81 12.70
N THR A 335 -28.89 13.83 11.68
CA THR A 335 -28.98 12.89 10.55
C THR A 335 -28.81 11.44 10.99
N LEU A 336 -27.83 11.16 11.86
CA LEU A 336 -27.57 9.81 12.34
C LEU A 336 -28.75 9.24 13.12
N LEU A 337 -29.32 10.02 14.05
CA LEU A 337 -30.46 9.60 14.85
C LEU A 337 -31.71 9.39 14.00
N ASN A 338 -31.93 10.24 12.99
CA ASN A 338 -33.00 10.05 12.02
C ASN A 338 -32.82 8.75 11.22
N VAL A 339 -31.60 8.46 10.76
CA VAL A 339 -31.30 7.19 10.08
C VAL A 339 -31.51 6.01 11.03
N MET A 340 -31.00 6.05 12.26
CA MET A 340 -31.22 4.98 13.25
C MET A 340 -32.70 4.71 13.46
N LYS A 341 -33.50 5.75 13.64
CA LYS A 341 -34.96 5.65 13.78
C LYS A 341 -35.63 5.05 12.54
N ASN A 342 -35.26 5.52 11.33
CA ASN A 342 -35.84 5.02 10.08
C ASN A 342 -35.59 3.53 9.85
N TYR A 343 -34.47 3.01 10.35
CA TYR A 343 -34.10 1.60 10.27
C TYR A 343 -34.46 0.80 11.53
N HIS A 344 -35.35 1.35 12.38
CA HIS A 344 -35.85 0.71 13.60
C HIS A 344 -34.77 0.31 14.62
N VAL A 345 -33.68 1.08 14.67
CA VAL A 345 -32.64 0.95 15.70
C VAL A 345 -32.93 2.00 16.78
N ASP A 346 -33.72 1.60 17.77
CA ASP A 346 -34.01 2.44 18.93
C ASP A 346 -32.76 2.64 19.78
N VAL A 347 -32.50 3.88 20.16
CA VAL A 347 -31.33 4.26 20.94
C VAL A 347 -31.70 5.17 22.10
N LYS A 348 -31.13 4.90 23.28
CA LYS A 348 -31.00 5.90 24.35
C LYS A 348 -29.56 6.38 24.36
N TYR A 349 -29.34 7.67 24.20
CA TYR A 349 -28.01 8.20 24.00
C TYR A 349 -27.63 9.36 24.92
N GLU A 350 -26.34 9.47 25.21
CA GLU A 350 -25.72 10.61 25.88
C GLU A 350 -24.59 11.21 25.02
N LYS A 351 -24.39 12.52 25.13
CA LYS A 351 -23.31 13.24 24.43
C LYS A 351 -22.18 13.55 25.38
N HIS A 352 -20.95 13.33 24.93
CA HIS A 352 -19.74 13.56 25.73
C HIS A 352 -18.67 14.25 24.91
N ASN A 353 -17.89 15.11 25.56
CA ASN A 353 -16.68 15.70 24.99
C ASN A 353 -15.49 15.20 25.80
N VAL A 354 -14.48 14.67 25.12
CA VAL A 354 -13.32 14.05 25.74
C VAL A 354 -12.07 14.65 25.10
N SER A 355 -11.16 15.14 25.94
CA SER A 355 -9.85 15.58 25.44
C SER A 355 -9.12 14.40 24.81
N PRO A 356 -8.46 14.56 23.65
CA PRO A 356 -7.81 13.48 22.92
C PRO A 356 -6.44 13.10 23.53
N THR A 357 -6.33 13.09 24.86
CA THR A 357 -5.14 12.63 25.60
C THR A 357 -5.38 11.23 26.17
N ASN A 358 -4.31 10.44 26.27
CA ASN A 358 -4.42 9.03 26.69
C ASN A 358 -5.07 8.89 28.07
N ASP A 359 -4.74 9.74 29.03
CA ASP A 359 -5.29 9.67 30.39
C ASP A 359 -6.80 9.96 30.41
N GLN A 360 -7.23 10.98 29.68
CA GLN A 360 -8.65 11.36 29.60
C GLN A 360 -9.47 10.31 28.87
N ILE A 361 -8.92 9.73 27.80
CA ILE A 361 -9.56 8.61 27.09
C ILE A 361 -9.69 7.40 28.03
N THR A 362 -8.63 7.06 28.76
CA THR A 362 -8.62 5.91 29.68
C THR A 362 -9.67 6.07 30.78
N GLY A 363 -9.68 7.23 31.46
CA GLY A 363 -10.68 7.53 32.49
C GLY A 363 -12.10 7.54 31.94
N TYR A 364 -12.31 8.05 30.73
CA TYR A 364 -13.61 8.03 30.05
C TYR A 364 -14.10 6.60 29.80
N PHE A 365 -13.25 5.72 29.27
CA PHE A 365 -13.63 4.33 28.99
C PHE A 365 -13.87 3.53 30.28
N SER A 366 -13.11 3.76 31.36
CA SER A 366 -13.39 3.18 32.68
C SER A 366 -14.79 3.54 33.17
N LYS A 367 -15.11 4.84 33.17
CA LYS A 367 -16.42 5.34 33.58
C LYS A 367 -17.56 4.78 32.72
N MET A 368 -17.37 4.66 31.41
CA MET A 368 -18.40 4.10 30.53
C MET A 368 -18.62 2.60 30.76
N SER A 369 -17.55 1.85 31.06
CA SER A 369 -17.64 0.43 31.40
C SER A 369 -18.38 0.22 32.73
N GLU A 370 -18.04 1.00 33.76
CA GLU A 370 -18.72 0.99 35.07
C GLU A 370 -20.22 1.29 34.95
N ARG A 371 -20.58 2.22 34.05
CA ARG A 371 -21.99 2.56 33.74
C ARG A 371 -22.68 1.55 32.83
N LYS A 372 -22.03 0.45 32.47
CA LYS A 372 -22.54 -0.58 31.55
C LYS A 372 -22.98 0.02 30.19
N CYS A 373 -22.21 0.99 29.68
CA CYS A 373 -22.43 1.53 28.34
C CYS A 373 -22.26 0.40 27.31
N GLN A 374 -23.25 0.22 26.46
CA GLN A 374 -23.26 -0.86 25.46
C GLN A 374 -22.40 -0.50 24.25
N PHE A 375 -22.40 0.77 23.85
CA PHE A 375 -21.81 1.19 22.59
C PHE A 375 -21.34 2.65 22.64
N ILE A 376 -20.16 2.94 22.09
CA ILE A 376 -19.63 4.30 21.94
C ILE A 376 -19.38 4.62 20.46
N ILE A 377 -19.97 5.71 19.97
CA ILE A 377 -19.62 6.31 18.69
C ILE A 377 -18.56 7.38 18.94
N CYS A 378 -17.34 7.13 18.48
CA CYS A 378 -16.17 7.98 18.74
C CYS A 378 -15.91 8.89 17.53
N ILE A 379 -16.31 10.16 17.62
CA ILE A 379 -16.02 11.17 16.61
C ILE A 379 -14.63 11.71 16.88
N MET A 380 -13.68 11.42 16.00
CA MET A 380 -12.27 11.76 16.16
C MET A 380 -11.93 13.00 15.34
N ASP A 381 -11.30 13.97 16.01
CA ASP A 381 -10.71 15.16 15.41
C ASP A 381 -9.20 15.20 15.67
N GLY A 382 -8.43 15.59 14.66
CA GLY A 382 -6.97 15.50 14.71
C GLY A 382 -6.31 16.34 13.62
N LYS A 383 -5.15 16.90 13.95
CA LYS A 383 -4.43 17.85 13.09
C LYS A 383 -3.72 17.16 11.93
N SER A 384 -3.25 15.94 12.15
CA SER A 384 -2.58 15.12 11.12
C SER A 384 -3.17 13.71 11.02
N GLU A 385 -2.82 13.01 9.95
CA GLU A 385 -3.24 11.61 9.78
C GLU A 385 -2.59 10.67 10.80
N ASP A 386 -1.34 10.95 11.19
CA ASP A 386 -0.65 10.16 12.19
C ASP A 386 -1.28 10.34 13.56
N ASP A 387 -1.69 11.56 13.93
CA ASP A 387 -2.45 11.82 15.16
C ASP A 387 -3.76 11.01 15.18
N LEU A 388 -4.50 11.01 14.07
CA LEU A 388 -5.76 10.26 13.95
C LEU A 388 -5.53 8.74 13.99
N LYS A 389 -4.43 8.23 13.42
CA LYS A 389 -4.06 6.80 13.50
C LYS A 389 -3.75 6.39 14.95
N GLN A 390 -2.95 7.19 15.65
CA GLN A 390 -2.59 6.95 17.05
C GLN A 390 -3.83 7.02 17.95
N LEU A 391 -4.65 8.07 17.81
CA LEU A 391 -5.90 8.24 18.55
C LEU A 391 -6.85 7.06 18.34
N LYS A 392 -7.05 6.64 17.08
CA LYS A 392 -7.88 5.48 16.75
C LYS A 392 -7.34 4.19 17.38
N ALA A 393 -6.03 3.96 17.31
CA ALA A 393 -5.40 2.79 17.90
C ALA A 393 -5.62 2.75 19.41
N TYR A 394 -5.44 3.88 20.09
CA TYR A 394 -5.62 3.99 21.54
C TYR A 394 -7.10 3.81 21.96
N ILE A 395 -8.04 4.40 21.24
CA ILE A 395 -9.49 4.19 21.44
C ILE A 395 -9.85 2.70 21.27
N LYS A 396 -9.23 2.02 20.28
CA LYS A 396 -9.48 0.60 20.03
C LYS A 396 -8.90 -0.30 21.10
N ASP A 397 -7.72 0.01 21.60
CA ASP A 397 -7.12 -0.65 22.75
C ASP A 397 -8.00 -0.51 24.01
N CYS A 398 -8.42 0.71 24.34
CA CYS A 398 -9.30 0.96 25.48
C CYS A 398 -10.64 0.22 25.34
N GLY A 399 -11.33 0.40 24.21
CA GLY A 399 -12.65 -0.21 24.02
C GLY A 399 -12.61 -1.74 23.93
N THR A 400 -11.68 -2.31 23.15
CA THR A 400 -11.70 -3.75 22.82
C THR A 400 -10.95 -4.59 23.83
N ILE A 401 -9.79 -4.11 24.32
CA ILE A 401 -8.87 -4.90 25.15
C ILE A 401 -9.06 -4.59 26.63
N LYS A 402 -9.06 -3.31 27.01
CA LYS A 402 -9.03 -2.92 28.43
C LYS A 402 -10.39 -2.94 29.11
N TYR A 403 -11.42 -2.40 28.45
CA TYR A 403 -12.71 -2.12 29.11
C TYR A 403 -13.91 -2.86 28.52
N GLY A 404 -13.74 -3.56 27.40
CA GLY A 404 -14.79 -4.38 26.78
C GLY A 404 -16.01 -3.60 26.28
N VAL A 405 -15.85 -2.32 25.91
CA VAL A 405 -16.94 -1.47 25.39
C VAL A 405 -16.86 -1.39 23.88
N MET A 406 -17.99 -1.66 23.21
CA MET A 406 -18.07 -1.67 21.77
C MET A 406 -17.91 -0.27 21.17
N THR A 407 -17.06 -0.12 20.14
CA THR A 407 -16.75 1.21 19.57
C THR A 407 -16.93 1.29 18.06
N GLN A 408 -17.46 2.42 17.59
CA GLN A 408 -17.47 2.82 16.18
C GLN A 408 -16.83 4.20 16.00
N CYS A 409 -15.62 4.23 15.44
CA CYS A 409 -14.92 5.48 15.17
C CYS A 409 -15.43 6.14 13.88
N VAL A 410 -15.55 7.46 13.90
CA VAL A 410 -15.95 8.34 12.81
C VAL A 410 -14.92 9.48 12.73
N LEU A 411 -14.53 9.90 11.53
CA LEU A 411 -13.60 11.03 11.36
C LEU A 411 -14.39 12.31 11.13
N LEU A 412 -14.10 13.36 11.90
CA LEU A 412 -14.75 14.66 11.74
C LEU A 412 -14.58 15.20 10.30
N SER A 413 -13.37 15.09 9.75
CA SER A 413 -13.07 15.49 8.36
C SER A 413 -13.88 14.74 7.30
N LYS A 414 -14.34 13.52 7.59
CA LYS A 414 -15.22 12.75 6.69
C LYS A 414 -16.68 13.16 6.80
N ILE A 415 -17.10 13.67 7.94
CA ILE A 415 -18.41 14.30 8.11
C ILE A 415 -18.42 15.60 7.30
N ALA A 416 -17.44 16.48 7.53
CA ALA A 416 -17.33 17.80 6.89
C ALA A 416 -17.24 17.72 5.35
N ALA A 417 -16.51 16.74 4.81
CA ALA A 417 -16.32 16.59 3.37
C ALA A 417 -17.48 15.87 2.65
N ASN A 418 -18.50 15.38 3.36
CA ASN A 418 -19.51 14.54 2.75
C ASN A 418 -20.61 15.34 2.05
N ARG A 419 -20.90 14.99 0.79
CA ARG A 419 -21.99 15.59 0.02
C ARG A 419 -23.37 15.02 0.39
N SER A 420 -23.43 13.81 0.95
CA SER A 420 -24.67 13.16 1.40
C SER A 420 -24.45 12.52 2.76
N LEU A 421 -24.76 13.30 3.81
CA LEU A 421 -24.59 12.83 5.18
C LEU A 421 -25.52 11.66 5.53
N THR A 422 -26.70 11.60 4.91
CA THR A 422 -27.64 10.48 5.03
C THR A 422 -27.01 9.18 4.54
N GLY A 423 -26.49 9.14 3.30
CA GLY A 423 -25.86 7.93 2.75
C GLY A 423 -24.59 7.52 3.53
N TYR A 424 -23.90 8.49 4.14
CA TYR A 424 -22.82 8.19 5.09
C TYR A 424 -23.34 7.47 6.35
N CYS A 425 -24.40 8.00 6.96
CA CYS A 425 -25.04 7.42 8.13
C CYS A 425 -25.66 6.04 7.84
N GLU A 426 -26.19 5.79 6.64
CA GLU A 426 -26.67 4.48 6.22
C GLU A 426 -25.54 3.43 6.12
N ASN A 427 -24.33 3.85 5.74
CA ASN A 427 -23.17 2.95 5.82
C ASN A 427 -22.70 2.75 7.26
N LEU A 428 -22.89 3.76 8.12
CA LEU A 428 -22.53 3.70 9.52
C LEU A 428 -23.46 2.76 10.30
N ILE A 429 -24.78 2.83 10.07
CA ILE A 429 -25.75 1.97 10.74
C ILE A 429 -25.53 0.49 10.41
N ARG A 430 -25.12 0.14 9.18
CA ARG A 430 -24.72 -1.24 8.83
C ARG A 430 -23.63 -1.78 9.75
N LYS A 431 -22.63 -0.94 10.08
CA LYS A 431 -21.53 -1.32 10.97
C LYS A 431 -21.99 -1.40 12.42
N ILE A 432 -22.82 -0.45 12.84
CA ILE A 432 -23.34 -0.41 14.22
C ILE A 432 -24.23 -1.62 14.48
N ASN A 433 -25.19 -1.89 13.60
CA ASN A 433 -26.11 -3.02 13.73
C ASN A 433 -25.35 -4.35 13.75
N TYR A 434 -24.42 -4.58 12.82
CA TYR A 434 -23.59 -5.79 12.81
C TYR A 434 -22.79 -5.97 14.10
N LYS A 435 -22.13 -4.92 14.57
CA LYS A 435 -21.37 -4.96 15.83
C LYS A 435 -22.29 -5.28 17.01
N ASN A 436 -23.48 -4.70 17.02
CA ASN A 436 -24.50 -4.97 18.02
C ASN A 436 -25.23 -6.31 17.81
N SER A 437 -24.63 -7.27 17.08
CA SER A 437 -25.21 -8.60 16.81
C SER A 437 -26.54 -8.59 16.03
N GLY A 438 -26.84 -7.49 15.34
CA GLY A 438 -27.94 -7.40 14.38
C GLY A 438 -27.55 -7.97 13.01
N ILE A 439 -28.56 -8.30 12.21
CA ILE A 439 -28.39 -8.84 10.86
C ILE A 439 -28.82 -7.75 9.87
N ASN A 440 -27.91 -7.35 8.97
CA ASN A 440 -28.25 -6.34 7.98
C ASN A 440 -29.03 -6.95 6.81
N THR A 441 -28.53 -8.07 6.30
CA THR A 441 -29.08 -8.77 5.13
C THR A 441 -28.90 -10.27 5.27
N LYS A 442 -29.80 -11.06 4.70
CA LYS A 442 -29.73 -12.53 4.68
C LYS A 442 -29.76 -13.05 3.25
N VAL A 443 -28.89 -14.01 2.94
CA VAL A 443 -28.88 -14.71 1.64
C VAL A 443 -29.78 -15.95 1.73
N ASN A 444 -30.58 -16.20 0.69
CA ASN A 444 -31.32 -17.45 0.59
C ASN A 444 -30.38 -18.61 0.18
N LEU A 445 -29.87 -19.35 1.17
CA LEU A 445 -28.97 -20.47 0.94
C LEU A 445 -29.62 -21.65 0.19
N ASN A 446 -30.95 -21.78 0.21
CA ASN A 446 -31.64 -22.82 -0.55
C ASN A 446 -31.51 -22.59 -2.06
N GLU A 447 -31.51 -21.34 -2.50
CA GLU A 447 -31.33 -20.98 -3.91
C GLU A 447 -29.85 -20.82 -4.28
N ALA A 448 -29.00 -20.36 -3.36
CA ALA A 448 -27.60 -20.08 -3.63
C ALA A 448 -26.74 -21.35 -3.73
N LEU A 449 -27.10 -22.44 -3.04
CA LEU A 449 -26.31 -23.67 -3.00
C LEU A 449 -26.84 -24.67 -4.05
N LYS A 450 -26.11 -24.82 -5.16
CA LYS A 450 -26.47 -25.74 -6.27
C LYS A 450 -26.47 -27.23 -5.87
N TYR A 451 -25.72 -27.63 -4.83
CA TYR A 451 -25.49 -29.03 -4.45
C TYR A 451 -25.88 -29.33 -3.00
N LYS A 452 -27.15 -29.12 -2.64
CA LYS A 452 -27.68 -29.60 -1.35
C LYS A 452 -27.97 -31.10 -1.42
N LYS A 453 -27.60 -31.85 -0.38
CA LYS A 453 -28.01 -33.26 -0.23
C LYS A 453 -29.37 -33.36 0.47
N SER A 454 -29.68 -32.44 1.38
CA SER A 454 -30.97 -32.32 2.08
C SER A 454 -31.32 -30.87 2.41
N GLN A 455 -32.62 -30.59 2.60
CA GLN A 455 -33.14 -29.31 3.10
C GLN A 455 -32.75 -29.03 4.56
N THR A 456 -32.36 -30.07 5.32
CA THR A 456 -31.91 -30.01 6.72
C THR A 456 -30.40 -29.88 6.88
N ASP A 457 -29.63 -29.88 5.79
CA ASP A 457 -28.18 -29.77 5.85
C ASP A 457 -27.76 -28.45 6.52
N SER A 458 -26.90 -28.56 7.53
CA SER A 458 -26.26 -27.41 8.19
C SER A 458 -24.88 -27.19 7.59
N TYR A 459 -24.56 -25.93 7.29
CA TYR A 459 -23.30 -25.55 6.65
C TYR A 459 -22.55 -24.60 7.57
N MET A 460 -21.27 -24.88 7.80
CA MET A 460 -20.37 -23.93 8.47
C MET A 460 -19.41 -23.35 7.45
N PHE A 461 -19.36 -22.02 7.37
CA PHE A 461 -18.42 -21.29 6.53
C PHE A 461 -17.22 -20.84 7.36
N PHE A 462 -16.02 -21.14 6.85
CA PHE A 462 -14.76 -20.78 7.48
C PHE A 462 -13.98 -19.82 6.58
N GLY A 463 -13.52 -18.71 7.17
CA GLY A 463 -12.57 -17.80 6.55
C GLY A 463 -11.31 -17.73 7.41
N ALA A 464 -10.14 -17.86 6.78
CA ALA A 464 -8.85 -17.67 7.43
C ALA A 464 -8.03 -16.67 6.62
N ASP A 465 -7.38 -15.74 7.31
CA ASP A 465 -6.49 -14.76 6.70
C ASP A 465 -5.24 -14.58 7.56
N VAL A 466 -4.11 -14.28 6.92
CA VAL A 466 -2.82 -14.02 7.58
C VAL A 466 -2.30 -12.68 7.10
N ILE A 467 -2.19 -11.74 8.04
CA ILE A 467 -1.64 -10.42 7.77
C ILE A 467 -0.18 -10.41 8.20
N HIS A 468 0.71 -10.19 7.22
CA HIS A 468 2.13 -9.95 7.47
C HIS A 468 2.38 -8.45 7.72
N PRO A 469 3.30 -8.09 8.64
CA PRO A 469 3.67 -6.70 8.86
C PRO A 469 4.32 -6.11 7.59
N THR A 470 3.90 -4.91 7.19
CA THR A 470 4.47 -4.21 6.04
C THR A 470 5.75 -3.46 6.40
N ASN A 471 6.85 -3.78 5.72
CA ASN A 471 8.10 -3.01 5.52
C ASN A 471 8.70 -2.17 6.66
N VAL A 472 8.47 -2.49 7.94
CA VAL A 472 9.23 -1.88 9.04
C VAL A 472 9.53 -2.94 10.10
N THR A 473 10.75 -3.48 10.05
CA THR A 473 11.37 -4.47 10.95
C THR A 473 10.79 -5.89 10.89
N ARG A 474 11.67 -6.87 10.63
CA ARG A 474 11.41 -8.33 10.74
C ARG A 474 11.01 -8.79 12.15
N GLN A 475 10.75 -7.87 13.09
CA GLN A 475 10.53 -8.13 14.51
C GLN A 475 9.05 -8.23 14.87
N HIS A 476 8.12 -7.82 13.99
CA HIS A 476 6.69 -7.98 14.25
C HIS A 476 6.18 -9.35 13.79
N PRO A 477 5.36 -10.04 14.60
CA PRO A 477 4.77 -11.31 14.21
C PRO A 477 3.73 -11.12 13.11
N SER A 478 3.50 -12.17 12.31
CA SER A 478 2.34 -12.25 11.44
C SER A 478 1.09 -12.55 12.28
N ILE A 479 -0.05 -11.97 11.93
CA ILE A 479 -1.31 -12.16 12.68
C ILE A 479 -2.24 -13.03 11.85
N ALA A 480 -2.65 -14.17 12.41
CA ALA A 480 -3.66 -15.05 11.82
C ALA A 480 -5.05 -14.75 12.41
N GLY A 481 -6.02 -14.49 11.55
CA GLY A 481 -7.44 -14.33 11.90
C GLY A 481 -8.26 -15.50 11.38
N LYS A 482 -9.19 -16.00 12.21
CA LYS A 482 -10.17 -17.02 11.82
C LYS A 482 -11.58 -16.52 12.11
N LEU A 483 -12.49 -16.67 11.16
CA LEU A 483 -13.90 -16.34 11.29
C LEU A 483 -14.74 -17.58 11.03
N PHE A 484 -15.77 -17.77 11.87
CA PHE A 484 -16.73 -18.86 11.80
C PHE A 484 -18.12 -18.28 11.61
N VAL A 485 -18.87 -18.79 10.64
CA VAL A 485 -20.30 -18.50 10.47
C VAL A 485 -21.04 -19.83 10.35
N GLY A 486 -21.87 -20.12 11.34
CA GLY A 486 -22.73 -21.31 11.40
C GLY A 486 -24.19 -21.00 11.15
#